data_AF-A0A914R0R8-F1
#
_entry.id   AF-A0A914R0R8-F1
#
_cell.length_a   1.000
_cell.length_b   1.000
_cell.length_c   1.000
_cell.angle_alpha   90.00
_cell.angle_beta   90.00
_cell.angle_gamma   90.00
#
_symmetry.space_group_name_H-M   'P 1'
#
loop_
_entity.id
_entity.type
_entity.pdbx_description
1 polymer ?
#
loop_
_entity_poly.entity_id
_entity_poly.type
_entity_poly.pdbx_seq_one_letter_code
_entity_poly.pdbx_strand_id
1 'polypeptide(L)' 'MFLSYRRHLVPKILLMPDLVMTADHCVSHGKAIQVIAGAHDITTEETSQQIIRVTKRRYVRLGKDDVALIKVKI' A
#
# COMPACT_ATOMS: atom_id res chain seq x y z
N MET A 1 -4.45 -6.02 4.51
CA MET A 1 -4.50 -4.77 3.71
C MET A 1 -3.75 -4.98 2.40
N PHE A 2 -4.30 -4.47 1.30
CA PHE A 2 -3.78 -4.57 -0.06
C PHE A 2 -3.33 -3.19 -0.62
N LEU A 3 -2.67 -3.23 -1.77
CA LEU A 3 -1.85 -2.22 -2.45
C LEU A 3 -1.84 -2.77 -3.83
N SER A 4 -2.53 -2.05 -4.69
CA SER A 4 -2.86 -2.44 -6.03
C SER A 4 -2.06 -1.57 -6.98
N TYR A 5 -1.33 -2.22 -7.87
CA TYR A 5 -0.60 -1.61 -8.96
C TYR A 5 -0.80 -2.43 -10.23
N ARG A 6 -1.43 -1.86 -11.28
CA ARG A 6 -1.77 -2.56 -12.54
C ARG A 6 -2.36 -3.98 -12.33
N ARG A 7 -3.29 -4.12 -11.38
CA ARG A 7 -3.91 -5.40 -10.96
C ARG A 7 -2.97 -6.40 -10.27
N HIS A 8 -1.75 -6.02 -9.95
CA HIS A 8 -0.87 -6.77 -9.07
C HIS A 8 -1.11 -6.36 -7.61
N LEU A 9 -1.35 -7.35 -6.74
CA LEU A 9 -1.68 -7.18 -5.33
C LEU A 9 -0.60 -7.82 -4.45
N VAL A 10 0.04 -7.03 -3.58
CA VAL A 10 1.28 -7.43 -2.88
C VAL A 10 1.23 -7.26 -1.36
N PRO A 11 1.00 -8.25 -0.49
CA PRO A 11 0.67 -8.06 0.94
C PRO A 11 1.37 -6.90 1.72
N LYS A 12 0.65 -6.20 2.61
CA LYS A 12 1.19 -5.15 3.51
C LYS A 12 0.43 -5.07 4.82
N ILE A 13 1.05 -4.36 5.75
CA ILE A 13 0.60 -4.18 7.13
C ILE A 13 0.28 -2.69 7.35
N LEU A 14 -0.84 -2.43 8.01
CA LEU A 14 -1.20 -1.11 8.54
C LEU A 14 -0.61 -1.01 9.95
N LEU A 15 0.33 -0.08 10.16
CA LEU A 15 0.99 0.12 11.46
C LEU A 15 0.28 1.18 12.30
N MET A 16 -0.24 2.21 11.63
CA MET A 16 -1.03 3.30 12.18
C MET A 16 -2.11 3.66 11.14
N PRO A 17 -3.17 4.40 11.51
CA PRO A 17 -4.24 4.74 10.57
C PRO A 17 -3.73 5.27 9.21
N ASP A 18 -2.66 6.06 9.22
CA ASP A 18 -2.08 6.69 8.04
C ASP A 18 -0.70 6.14 7.62
N LEU A 19 -0.25 5.02 8.20
CA LEU A 19 1.08 4.47 7.94
C LEU A 19 1.04 2.98 7.54
N VAL A 20 1.55 2.71 6.34
CA VAL A 20 1.60 1.38 5.74
C VAL A 20 3.04 0.90 5.61
N MET A 21 3.32 -0.33 6.04
CA MET A 21 4.61 -1.00 5.81
C MET A 21 4.50 -2.02 4.67
N THR A 22 5.45 -1.98 3.74
CA THR A 22 5.51 -2.87 2.57
C THR A 22 6.96 -3.08 2.14
N ALA A 23 7.18 -3.84 1.06
CA ALA A 23 8.51 -4.02 0.48
C ALA A 23 8.92 -2.84 -0.41
N ASP A 24 10.19 -2.45 -0.41
CA ASP A 24 10.68 -1.33 -1.23
C ASP A 24 10.48 -1.61 -2.73
N HIS A 25 10.78 -2.83 -3.19
CA HIS A 25 10.63 -3.20 -4.60
C HIS A 25 9.17 -3.10 -5.09
N CYS A 26 8.19 -3.26 -4.20
CA CYS A 26 6.77 -3.13 -4.53
C CYS A 26 6.38 -1.69 -4.88
N VAL A 27 7.17 -0.70 -4.44
CA VAL A 27 6.81 0.73 -4.52
C VAL A 27 7.89 1.64 -5.08
N SER A 28 9.09 1.13 -5.34
CA SER A 28 10.26 1.87 -5.83
C SER A 28 10.14 2.35 -7.28
N HIS A 29 9.23 1.78 -8.07
CA HIS A 29 9.15 2.01 -9.52
C HIS A 29 8.47 3.35 -9.91
N GLY A 30 8.19 4.26 -8.96
CA GLY A 30 7.61 5.59 -9.24
C GLY A 30 6.14 5.59 -9.66
N LYS A 31 5.50 4.43 -9.74
CA LYS A 31 4.17 4.26 -10.35
C LYS A 31 3.03 4.59 -9.38
N ALA A 32 1.87 5.04 -9.87
CA ALA A 32 0.72 5.31 -9.00
C ALA A 32 0.21 4.01 -8.34
N ILE A 33 -0.03 4.06 -7.03
CA ILE A 33 -0.49 2.93 -6.22
C ILE A 33 -1.76 3.30 -5.46
N GLN A 34 -2.57 2.31 -5.15
CA GLN A 34 -3.76 2.44 -4.30
C GLN A 34 -3.61 1.49 -3.13
N VAL A 35 -3.92 1.91 -1.90
CA VAL A 35 -4.01 1.04 -0.73
C VAL A 35 -5.48 0.61 -0.58
N ILE A 36 -5.71 -0.68 -0.35
CA ILE A 36 -7.04 -1.27 -0.17
C ILE A 36 -7.11 -1.89 1.22
N ALA A 37 -7.71 -1.22 2.19
CA ALA A 37 -7.94 -1.78 3.53
C ALA A 37 -9.29 -2.49 3.59
N GLY A 38 -9.47 -3.40 4.55
CA GLY A 38 -10.77 -4.06 4.78
C GLY A 38 -11.22 -5.09 3.75
N ALA A 39 -10.34 -5.50 2.81
CA ALA A 39 -10.66 -6.57 1.87
C ALA A 39 -10.47 -7.96 2.52
N HIS A 40 -11.47 -8.84 2.38
CA HIS A 40 -11.36 -10.25 2.73
C HIS A 40 -11.14 -11.11 1.47
N ASP A 41 -11.90 -10.85 0.41
CA ASP A 41 -11.68 -11.41 -0.92
C ASP A 41 -11.25 -10.32 -1.91
N ILE A 42 -10.05 -10.47 -2.46
CA ILE A 42 -9.45 -9.50 -3.39
C ILE A 42 -9.98 -9.62 -4.83
N THR A 43 -10.77 -10.64 -5.12
CA THR A 43 -11.41 -10.86 -6.43
C THR A 43 -12.79 -10.24 -6.52
N THR A 44 -13.34 -9.81 -5.38
CA THR A 44 -14.66 -9.18 -5.26
C THR A 44 -14.55 -7.79 -4.65
N GLU A 45 -15.46 -6.89 -5.06
CA GLU A 45 -15.59 -5.57 -4.44
C GLU A 45 -16.51 -5.70 -3.23
N GLU A 46 -16.00 -5.32 -2.05
CA GLU A 46 -16.69 -5.50 -0.78
C GLU A 46 -16.96 -4.14 -0.14
N THR A 47 -18.10 -3.98 0.53
CA THR A 47 -18.48 -2.72 1.21
C THR A 47 -17.57 -2.36 2.38
N SER A 48 -16.81 -3.32 2.91
CA SER A 48 -15.79 -3.11 3.91
C SER A 48 -14.50 -2.51 3.34
N GLN A 49 -14.33 -2.48 2.01
CA GLN A 49 -13.11 -2.01 1.39
C GLN A 49 -12.98 -0.49 1.45
N GLN A 50 -11.82 -0.01 1.89
CA GLN A 50 -11.43 1.39 1.79
C GLN A 50 -10.30 1.52 0.79
N ILE A 51 -10.57 2.22 -0.31
CA ILE A 51 -9.62 2.42 -1.41
C ILE A 51 -9.00 3.82 -1.28
N ILE A 52 -7.73 3.88 -0.88
CA ILE A 52 -7.00 5.12 -0.67
C ILE A 52 -5.98 5.28 -1.80
N ARG A 53 -6.16 6.32 -2.63
CA ARG A 53 -5.24 6.63 -3.74
C ARG A 53 -4.02 7.40 -3.22
N VAL A 54 -2.83 6.83 -3.41
CA VAL A 54 -1.61 7.43 -2.86
C VAL A 54 -1.02 8.41 -3.87
N THR A 55 -1.32 9.70 -3.70
CA THR A 55 -0.86 10.78 -4.60
C THR A 55 0.53 11.29 -4.24
N LYS A 56 0.88 11.30 -2.96
CA LYS A 56 2.20 11.70 -2.46
C LYS A 56 2.72 10.62 -1.53
N ARG A 57 3.95 10.19 -1.78
CA ARG A 57 4.61 9.11 -1.03
C ARG A 57 5.82 9.71 -0.34
N ARG A 58 5.88 9.54 0.98
CA ARG A 58 7.10 9.78 1.74
C ARG A 58 7.65 8.42 2.13
N TYR A 59 8.71 8.02 1.45
CA TYR A 59 9.43 6.80 1.76
C TYR A 59 10.43 7.11 2.87
N VAL A 60 10.39 6.32 3.93
CA VAL A 60 11.57 6.13 4.77
C VAL A 60 12.22 4.85 4.26
N ARG A 61 13.23 4.99 3.40
CA ARG A 61 14.08 3.86 3.02
C ARG A 61 14.99 3.56 4.21
N LEU A 62 14.88 2.36 4.76
CA LEU A 62 15.70 1.95 5.90
C LEU A 62 17.11 1.47 5.49
N GLY A 63 17.47 1.51 4.20
CA GLY A 63 18.82 1.21 3.71
C GLY A 63 18.79 0.24 2.53
N LYS A 64 19.64 -0.80 2.60
CA LYS A 64 19.74 -1.91 1.63
C LYS A 64 18.59 -2.92 1.77
N ASP A 65 17.72 -2.70 2.74
CA ASP A 65 16.61 -3.60 3.06
C ASP A 65 15.41 -3.36 2.16
N ASP A 66 14.75 -4.45 1.77
CA ASP A 66 13.54 -4.43 0.95
C ASP A 66 12.30 -4.08 1.79
N VAL A 67 12.38 -2.98 2.55
CA VAL A 67 11.32 -2.49 3.44
C VAL A 67 11.12 -0.99 3.21
N ALA A 68 9.85 -0.60 3.07
CA ALA A 68 9.42 0.77 2.89
C ALA A 68 8.20 1.10 3.74
N LEU A 69 8.19 2.33 4.25
CA LEU A 69 7.02 2.94 4.90
C LEU A 69 6.36 3.93 3.96
N ILE A 70 5.03 3.87 3.88
CA ILE A 70 4.21 4.78 3.07
C ILE A 70 3.24 5.49 4.00
N LYS A 71 3.38 6.81 4.10
CA LYS A 71 2.35 7.65 4.71
C LYS A 71 1.24 7.89 3.68
N VAL A 72 0.03 7.48 4.01
CA VAL A 72 -1.17 7.71 3.19
C VAL A 72 -1.95 8.89 3.75
N LYS A 73 -2.56 9.70 2.88
CA LYS A 73 -3.49 10.73 3.34
C LYS A 73 -4.88 10.11 3.29
N ILE A 74 -5.47 9.88 4.46
CA ILE A 74 -6.88 9.51 4.62
C ILE A 74 -7.72 10.77 4.47
#